data_AF-A0A7J0GP34-F1
#
_entry.id   AF-A0A7J0GP34-F1
#
_cell.length_a   1.000
_cell.length_b   1.000
_cell.length_c   1.000
_cell.angle_alpha   90.00
_cell.angle_beta   90.00
_cell.angle_gamma   90.00
#
_symmetry.space_group_name_H-M   'P 1'
#
loop_
_entity.id
_entity.type
_entity.pdbx_description
1 polymer ?
#
loop_
_entity_poly.entity_id
_entity_poly.type
_entity_poly.pdbx_seq_one_letter_code
_entity_poly.pdbx_strand_id
1 'polypeptide(L)'
;MTMHLEELDDPQKFAEDGIKVISQQEYVSRLHELKDEITRAWQADDRVTSLKLSIKVAKLLMDTSVLEFYPTLFVLATDVMDMVGDMVWERIKQKAEFSEGGNVISSLPAENFKAEDISVDAKETCSNWFFKIGSIRELLPRM
;
A
#
# COMPACT_ATOMS: atom_id res chain seq x y z
N MET A 1 18.50 13.60 -16.75
CA MET A 1 19.07 12.25 -16.91
C MET A 1 17.99 11.26 -16.52
N THR A 2 17.15 10.90 -17.48
CA THR A 2 15.96 10.05 -17.32
C THR A 2 16.39 8.60 -17.41
N MET A 3 16.57 7.94 -16.25
CA MET A 3 16.81 6.49 -16.21
C MET A 3 15.48 5.76 -16.35
N HIS A 4 15.29 5.28 -17.58
CA HIS A 4 14.45 4.20 -18.09
C HIS A 4 13.88 3.27 -17.01
N LEU A 5 12.57 3.34 -16.81
CA LEU A 5 11.79 2.46 -15.93
C LEU A 5 11.28 1.21 -16.68
N GLU A 6 11.92 0.85 -17.80
CA GLU A 6 11.44 -0.18 -18.75
C GLU A 6 12.08 -1.56 -18.51
N GLU A 7 12.94 -1.75 -17.51
CA GLU A 7 13.57 -3.07 -17.24
C GLU A 7 12.82 -3.95 -16.22
N LEU A 8 11.57 -3.63 -15.86
CA LEU A 8 10.73 -4.49 -15.02
C LEU A 8 9.44 -4.97 -15.73
N ASP A 9 9.31 -4.68 -17.02
CA ASP A 9 8.13 -5.01 -17.82
C ASP A 9 8.23 -6.40 -18.45
N ASP A 10 8.22 -7.43 -17.60
CA ASP A 10 7.88 -8.77 -18.07
C ASP A 10 6.74 -9.36 -17.21
N PRO A 11 5.49 -8.97 -17.49
CA PRO A 11 4.31 -9.55 -16.87
C PRO A 11 4.13 -11.04 -17.22
N GLN A 12 4.85 -11.58 -18.21
CA GLN A 12 4.75 -12.98 -18.64
C GLN A 12 5.63 -13.91 -17.81
N LYS A 13 6.70 -13.40 -17.16
CA LYS A 13 7.52 -14.22 -16.24
C LYS A 13 6.81 -14.69 -14.98
N PHE A 14 5.68 -14.08 -14.60
CA PHE A 14 4.85 -14.59 -13.50
C PHE A 14 3.90 -15.71 -13.95
N ALA A 15 3.67 -15.85 -15.26
CA ALA A 15 2.75 -16.83 -15.84
C ALA A 15 3.46 -18.08 -16.41
N GLU A 16 4.78 -18.04 -16.64
CA GLU A 16 5.50 -19.11 -17.34
C GLU A 16 6.18 -20.16 -16.46
N ASP A 17 6.20 -20.03 -15.13
CA ASP A 17 6.72 -21.09 -14.25
C ASP A 17 5.63 -22.06 -13.77
N GLY A 18 4.98 -22.70 -14.77
CA GLY A 18 4.23 -23.93 -14.59
C GLY A 18 2.86 -23.77 -13.90
N ILE A 19 1.90 -24.53 -14.42
CA ILE A 19 0.63 -24.84 -13.75
C ILE A 19 0.95 -25.58 -12.44
N LYS A 20 1.29 -24.84 -11.41
CA LYS A 20 1.25 -25.32 -10.04
C LYS A 20 -0.01 -24.74 -9.45
N VAL A 21 -0.92 -25.65 -9.11
CA VAL A 21 -1.98 -25.39 -8.14
C VAL A 21 -1.29 -24.84 -6.89
N ILE A 22 -1.20 -23.51 -6.79
CA ILE A 22 -0.74 -22.82 -5.60
C ILE A 22 -1.70 -23.25 -4.51
N SER A 23 -1.20 -23.93 -3.50
CA SER A 23 -2.06 -24.42 -2.42
C SER A 23 -2.59 -23.23 -1.62
N GLN A 24 -3.79 -23.33 -1.03
CA GLN A 24 -4.35 -22.26 -0.17
C GLN A 24 -3.34 -21.80 0.91
N GLN A 25 -2.54 -22.74 1.44
CA GLN A 25 -1.51 -22.48 2.43
C GLN A 25 -0.35 -21.62 1.90
N GLU A 26 -0.05 -21.71 0.62
CA GLU A 26 0.98 -20.91 -0.05
C GLU A 26 0.51 -19.45 -0.20
N TYR A 27 -0.76 -19.22 -0.55
CA TYR A 27 -1.34 -17.87 -0.55
C TYR A 27 -1.31 -17.21 0.83
N VAL A 28 -1.71 -17.95 1.87
CA VAL A 28 -1.69 -17.46 3.26
C VAL A 28 -0.26 -17.13 3.69
N SER A 29 0.68 -18.04 3.45
CA SER A 29 2.09 -17.83 3.80
C SER A 29 2.66 -16.61 3.08
N ARG A 30 2.36 -16.48 1.79
CA ARG A 30 2.82 -15.37 0.97
C ARG A 30 2.27 -14.02 1.43
N LEU A 31 1.00 -13.96 1.82
CA LEU A 31 0.39 -12.76 2.36
C LEU A 31 1.01 -12.33 3.69
N HIS A 32 1.31 -13.29 4.58
CA HIS A 32 2.02 -13.01 5.83
C HIS A 32 3.45 -12.49 5.57
N GLU A 33 4.19 -13.10 4.64
CA GLU A 33 5.52 -12.60 4.26
C GLU A 33 5.45 -11.17 3.71
N LEU A 34 4.52 -10.89 2.79
CA LEU A 34 4.34 -9.55 2.22
C LEU A 34 3.98 -8.54 3.31
N LYS A 35 3.09 -8.89 4.24
CA LYS A 35 2.75 -8.06 5.40
C LYS A 35 4.00 -7.70 6.20
N ASP A 36 4.80 -8.69 6.57
CA ASP A 36 6.02 -8.48 7.35
C ASP A 36 7.06 -7.63 6.61
N GLU A 37 7.24 -7.84 5.30
CA GLU A 37 8.12 -7.04 4.46
C GLU A 37 7.65 -5.58 4.35
N ILE A 38 6.35 -5.36 4.17
CA ILE A 38 5.73 -4.03 4.15
C ILE A 38 6.01 -3.30 5.45
N THR A 39 5.78 -3.96 6.59
CA THR A 39 6.03 -3.38 7.92
C THR A 39 7.49 -3.05 8.10
N ARG A 40 8.42 -3.96 7.75
CA ARG A 40 9.87 -3.70 7.86
C ARG A 40 10.30 -2.52 6.99
N ALA A 41 9.89 -2.49 5.72
CA ALA A 41 10.22 -1.39 4.82
C ALA A 41 9.68 -0.05 5.34
N TRP A 42 8.45 -0.05 5.89
CA TRP A 42 7.87 1.14 6.50
C TRP A 42 8.64 1.59 7.75
N GLN A 43 9.05 0.69 8.64
CA GLN A 43 9.82 1.08 9.83
C GLN A 43 11.21 1.62 9.46
N ALA A 44 11.76 1.20 8.33
CA ALA A 44 13.01 1.71 7.78
C ALA A 44 12.87 3.04 6.98
N ASP A 45 11.69 3.66 7.00
CA ASP A 45 11.32 4.85 6.20
C ASP A 45 11.40 4.63 4.67
N ASP A 46 11.52 3.39 4.20
CA ASP A 46 11.48 3.03 2.78
C ASP A 46 10.04 2.94 2.27
N ARG A 47 9.43 4.12 2.08
CA ARG A 47 8.05 4.29 1.63
C ARG A 47 7.83 3.76 0.22
N VAL A 48 8.85 3.80 -0.64
CA VAL A 48 8.76 3.34 -2.02
C VAL A 48 8.65 1.83 -2.06
N THR A 49 9.51 1.12 -1.32
CA THR A 49 9.45 -0.35 -1.24
C THR A 49 8.17 -0.81 -0.56
N SER A 50 7.77 -0.17 0.54
CA SER A 50 6.52 -0.48 1.23
C SER A 50 5.30 -0.35 0.30
N LEU A 51 5.23 0.71 -0.51
CA LEU A 51 4.19 0.88 -1.51
C LEU A 51 4.25 -0.18 -2.61
N LYS A 52 5.43 -0.48 -3.16
CA LYS A 52 5.60 -1.52 -4.19
C LYS A 52 5.13 -2.90 -3.71
N LEU A 53 5.40 -3.25 -2.47
CA LEU A 53 4.94 -4.50 -1.86
C LEU A 53 3.43 -4.51 -1.63
N SER A 54 2.85 -3.37 -1.23
CA SER A 54 1.39 -3.20 -1.09
C SER A 54 0.67 -3.41 -2.43
N ILE A 55 1.26 -2.96 -3.54
CA ILE A 55 0.75 -3.24 -4.89
C ILE A 55 0.75 -4.73 -5.18
N LYS A 56 1.80 -5.47 -4.79
CA LYS A 56 1.84 -6.94 -4.97
C LYS A 56 0.69 -7.62 -4.24
N VAL A 57 0.36 -7.18 -3.03
CA VAL A 57 -0.82 -7.68 -2.28
C VAL A 57 -2.11 -7.41 -3.05
N ALA A 58 -2.32 -6.17 -3.49
CA ALA A 58 -3.52 -5.81 -4.25
C ALA A 58 -3.64 -6.56 -5.59
N LYS A 59 -2.52 -6.91 -6.24
CA LYS A 59 -2.52 -7.74 -7.44
C LYS A 59 -3.03 -9.16 -7.21
N LEU A 60 -2.89 -9.71 -6.00
CA LEU A 60 -3.44 -11.03 -5.67
C LEU A 60 -4.97 -11.05 -5.79
N LEU A 61 -5.63 -9.92 -5.56
CA LEU A 61 -7.08 -9.79 -5.73
C LEU A 61 -7.53 -9.90 -7.19
N MET A 62 -6.61 -9.74 -8.16
CA MET A 62 -6.91 -9.93 -9.57
C MET A 62 -6.89 -11.41 -9.98
N ASP A 63 -6.28 -12.29 -9.17
CA ASP A 63 -6.35 -13.72 -9.42
C ASP A 63 -7.69 -14.28 -8.93
N THR A 64 -8.60 -14.47 -9.88
CA THR A 64 -9.93 -15.04 -9.66
C THR A 64 -10.01 -16.52 -10.03
N SER A 65 -8.86 -17.17 -10.30
CA SER A 65 -8.81 -18.56 -10.75
C SER A 65 -9.27 -19.58 -9.70
N VAL A 66 -9.24 -19.22 -8.41
CA VAL A 66 -9.59 -20.10 -7.29
C VAL A 66 -10.87 -19.63 -6.57
N LEU A 67 -12.03 -19.88 -7.19
CA LEU A 67 -13.35 -19.40 -6.73
C LEU A 67 -13.69 -19.77 -5.27
N GLU A 68 -13.36 -20.99 -4.82
CA GLU A 68 -13.67 -21.46 -3.46
C GLU A 68 -12.81 -20.78 -2.37
N PHE A 69 -11.62 -20.32 -2.73
CA PHE A 69 -10.68 -19.67 -1.79
C PHE A 69 -10.71 -18.14 -1.89
N TYR A 70 -11.24 -17.59 -2.98
CA TYR A 70 -11.28 -16.16 -3.23
C TYR A 70 -11.88 -15.34 -2.08
N PRO A 71 -12.96 -15.76 -1.39
CA PRO A 71 -13.47 -15.02 -0.22
C PRO A 71 -12.42 -14.88 0.90
N THR A 72 -11.67 -15.95 1.18
CA THR A 72 -10.59 -15.93 2.18
C THR A 72 -9.42 -15.07 1.71
N LEU A 73 -9.01 -15.22 0.45
CA LEU A 73 -7.97 -14.39 -0.17
C LEU A 73 -8.32 -12.90 -0.08
N PHE A 74 -9.57 -12.55 -0.41
CA PHE A 74 -10.08 -11.19 -0.35
C PHE A 74 -9.91 -10.61 1.04
N VAL A 75 -10.43 -11.29 2.07
CA VAL A 75 -10.32 -10.85 3.47
C VAL A 75 -8.86 -10.65 3.88
N LEU A 76 -7.99 -11.63 3.62
CA LEU A 76 -6.59 -11.52 4.03
C LEU A 76 -5.84 -10.41 3.31
N ALA A 77 -6.08 -10.22 2.01
CA ALA A 77 -5.47 -9.14 1.25
C ALA A 77 -6.01 -7.78 1.69
N THR A 78 -7.32 -7.64 1.96
CA THR A 78 -7.90 -6.40 2.47
C THR A 78 -7.39 -6.05 3.86
N ASP A 79 -7.19 -7.03 4.75
CA ASP A 79 -6.61 -6.80 6.07
C ASP A 79 -5.19 -6.21 5.97
N VAL A 80 -4.39 -6.69 5.00
CA VAL A 80 -3.05 -6.13 4.75
C VAL A 80 -3.14 -4.73 4.14
N MET A 81 -4.08 -4.49 3.22
CA MET A 81 -4.29 -3.15 2.65
C MET A 81 -4.78 -2.13 3.70
N ASP A 82 -5.65 -2.55 4.62
CA ASP A 82 -6.16 -1.73 5.72
C ASP A 82 -5.04 -1.31 6.67
N MET A 83 -4.16 -2.26 7.04
CA MET A 83 -2.94 -1.97 7.79
C MET A 83 -2.07 -0.90 7.11
N VAL A 84 -1.90 -0.96 5.78
CA VAL A 84 -1.15 0.08 5.04
C VAL A 84 -1.88 1.42 5.09
N GLY A 85 -3.21 1.41 5.00
CA GLY A 85 -4.06 2.58 5.19
C GLY A 85 -3.82 3.25 6.53
N ASP A 86 -3.84 2.49 7.63
CA ASP A 86 -3.55 2.96 8.98
C ASP A 86 -2.15 3.57 9.10
N MET A 87 -1.14 2.91 8.52
CA MET A 87 0.24 3.38 8.54
C MET A 87 0.40 4.74 7.84
N VAL A 88 -0.26 4.91 6.69
CA VAL A 88 -0.28 6.16 5.93
C VAL A 88 -1.05 7.25 6.68
N TRP A 89 -2.21 6.89 7.24
CA TRP A 89 -3.01 7.79 8.05
C TRP A 89 -2.22 8.34 9.23
N GLU A 90 -1.57 7.46 10.01
CA GLU A 90 -0.75 7.85 11.15
C GLU A 90 0.38 8.79 10.72
N ARG A 91 1.02 8.55 9.57
CA ARG A 91 2.03 9.46 9.03
C ARG A 91 1.45 10.83 8.67
N ILE A 92 0.30 10.89 8.01
CA ILE A 92 -0.38 12.16 7.67
C ILE A 92 -0.72 12.91 8.96
N LYS A 93 -1.27 12.21 9.95
CA LYS A 93 -1.60 12.77 11.26
C LYS A 93 -0.38 13.33 11.97
N GLN A 94 0.74 12.60 11.98
CA GLN A 94 2.00 13.09 12.55
C GLN A 94 2.48 14.37 11.86
N LYS A 95 2.38 14.46 10.53
CA LYS A 95 2.71 15.70 9.79
C LYS A 95 1.74 16.86 10.08
N ALA A 96 0.54 16.57 10.57
CA ALA A 96 -0.42 17.59 10.97
C ALA A 96 -0.16 18.09 12.39
N GLU A 97 0.24 17.19 13.30
CA GLU A 97 0.37 17.49 14.72
C GLU A 97 1.76 17.95 15.14
N PHE A 98 2.80 17.57 14.40
CA PHE A 98 4.20 17.83 14.73
C PHE A 98 4.93 18.57 13.60
N SER A 99 5.82 19.48 13.99
CA SER A 99 6.77 20.12 13.09
C SER A 99 7.95 19.21 12.80
N GLU A 100 8.75 19.54 11.77
CA GLU A 100 9.96 18.78 11.43
C GLU A 100 10.97 18.67 12.59
N GLY A 101 10.95 19.60 13.54
CA GLY A 101 11.77 19.56 14.75
C GLY A 101 11.19 18.73 15.90
N GLY A 102 10.06 18.04 15.70
CA GLY A 102 9.38 17.25 16.73
C GLY A 102 8.55 18.08 17.72
N ASN A 103 8.49 19.40 17.56
CA ASN A 103 7.62 20.24 18.39
C ASN A 103 6.17 20.09 17.96
N VAL A 104 5.26 19.97 18.92
CA VAL A 104 3.80 19.95 18.68
C VAL A 104 3.38 21.29 18.08
N ILE A 105 2.79 21.26 16.87
CA ILE A 105 2.19 22.42 16.21
C ILE A 105 0.80 22.66 16.79
N SER A 106 -0.02 21.62 16.80
CA SER A 106 -1.40 21.63 17.29
C SER A 106 -1.90 20.19 17.40
N SER A 107 -2.56 19.83 18.50
CA SER A 107 -3.30 18.56 18.55
C SER A 107 -4.57 18.70 17.73
N LEU A 108 -4.79 17.81 16.75
CA LEU A 108 -6.03 17.85 15.99
C LEU A 108 -7.21 17.51 16.92
N PRO A 109 -8.32 18.26 16.85
CA PRO A 109 -9.54 17.89 17.55
C PRO A 109 -9.92 16.45 17.22
N ALA A 110 -10.25 15.66 18.26
CA ALA A 110 -10.61 14.25 18.09
C ALA A 110 -11.82 14.05 17.15
N GLU A 111 -12.67 15.07 17.03
CA GLU A 111 -13.79 15.11 16.08
C GLU A 111 -13.90 16.50 15.44
N ASN A 112 -14.40 16.55 14.20
CA ASN A 112 -14.83 17.78 13.51
C ASN A 112 -13.73 18.81 13.16
N PHE A 113 -12.47 18.38 13.01
CA PHE A 113 -11.45 19.24 12.40
C PHE A 113 -11.80 19.54 10.94
N LYS A 114 -11.47 20.73 10.48
CA LYS A 114 -11.68 21.18 9.11
C LYS A 114 -10.37 21.19 8.32
N ALA A 115 -10.48 21.30 7.01
CA ALA A 115 -9.32 21.42 6.13
C ALA A 115 -8.43 22.62 6.48
N GLU A 116 -8.99 23.70 7.04
CA GLU A 116 -8.25 24.88 7.51
C GLU A 116 -7.35 24.59 8.72
N ASP A 117 -7.70 23.60 9.54
CA ASP A 117 -6.96 23.21 10.75
C ASP A 117 -5.74 22.31 10.43
N ILE A 118 -5.60 21.86 9.18
CA ILE A 118 -4.56 20.91 8.77
C ILE A 118 -3.36 21.65 8.19
N SER A 119 -2.17 21.27 8.66
CA SER A 119 -0.89 21.82 8.18
C SER A 119 -0.72 21.62 6.66
N VAL A 120 0.04 22.52 6.03
CA VAL A 120 0.34 22.41 4.59
C VAL A 120 1.10 21.13 4.28
N ASP A 121 2.06 20.73 5.12
CA ASP A 121 2.85 19.51 4.95
C ASP A 121 1.99 18.23 5.02
N ALA A 122 1.00 18.19 5.93
CA ALA A 122 0.04 17.08 5.99
C ALA A 122 -0.85 17.03 4.73
N LYS A 123 -1.31 18.19 4.23
CA LYS A 123 -2.08 18.27 2.98
C LYS A 123 -1.27 17.77 1.79
N GLU A 124 -0.03 18.24 1.64
CA GLU A 124 0.87 17.84 0.56
C GLU A 124 1.20 16.35 0.65
N THR A 125 1.47 15.84 1.85
CA THR A 125 1.69 14.42 2.11
C THR A 125 0.48 13.57 1.69
N CYS A 126 -0.73 14.01 2.06
CA CYS A 126 -1.97 13.34 1.69
C CYS A 126 -2.18 13.37 0.15
N SER A 127 -2.05 14.53 -0.48
CA SER A 127 -2.17 14.66 -1.94
C SER A 127 -1.15 13.78 -2.67
N ASN A 128 0.11 13.77 -2.21
CA ASN A 128 1.17 12.93 -2.79
C ASN A 128 0.84 11.45 -2.69
N TRP A 129 0.22 11.00 -1.59
CA TRP A 129 -0.25 9.63 -1.46
C TRP A 129 -1.32 9.31 -2.51
N PHE A 130 -2.36 10.13 -2.62
CA PHE A 130 -3.42 9.94 -3.62
C PHE A 130 -2.90 9.98 -5.05
N PHE A 131 -1.96 10.89 -5.37
CA PHE A 131 -1.33 10.93 -6.70
C PHE A 131 -0.53 9.67 -6.98
N LYS A 132 0.25 9.17 -6.02
CA LYS A 132 1.02 7.93 -6.19
C LYS A 132 0.08 6.74 -6.42
N ILE A 133 -0.95 6.59 -5.61
CA ILE A 133 -1.95 5.51 -5.77
C ILE A 133 -2.68 5.63 -7.11
N GLY A 134 -3.21 6.81 -7.44
CA GLY A 134 -3.94 7.06 -8.69
C GLY A 134 -3.08 6.95 -9.96
N SER A 135 -1.76 7.03 -9.84
CA SER A 135 -0.84 6.82 -10.96
C SER A 135 -0.59 5.35 -11.30
N ILE A 136 -0.95 4.42 -10.40
CA ILE A 136 -0.78 2.99 -10.64
C ILE A 136 -1.83 2.55 -11.67
N ARG A 137 -1.36 2.13 -12.84
CA ARG A 137 -2.23 1.69 -13.95
C ARG A 137 -2.60 0.21 -13.87
N GLU A 138 -1.86 -0.54 -13.07
CA GLU A 138 -1.93 -2.01 -12.95
C GLU A 138 -2.97 -2.49 -11.92
N LEU A 139 -3.60 -1.56 -11.18
CA LEU A 139 -4.59 -1.88 -10.15
C LEU A 139 -6.00 -1.65 -10.70
N LEU A 140 -6.64 -2.75 -11.11
CA LEU A 140 -8.00 -2.87 -11.65
C LEU A 140 -8.31 -2.04 -12.92
N PRO A 141 -9.17 -2.52 -13.83
CA PRO A 141 -9.74 -1.67 -14.87
C PRO A 141 -10.45 -0.51 -14.17
N ARG A 142 -10.03 0.71 -14.47
CA ARG A 142 -10.66 1.92 -13.94
C ARG A 142 -12.13 1.92 -14.38
N MET A 143 -13.05 1.92 -13.41
CA MET A 143 -14.48 2.15 -13.66
C MET A 143 -14.71 3.54 -14.24
#